data_AF-A0A6I2GKU1-F1
#
_entry.id   AF-A0A6I2GKU1-F1
#
_cell.length_a   1.000
_cell.length_b   1.000
_cell.length_c   1.000
_cell.angle_alpha   90.00
_cell.angle_beta   90.00
_cell.angle_gamma   90.00
#
_symmetry.space_group_name_H-M   'P 1'
#
loop_
_entity.id
_entity.type
_entity.pdbx_description
1 polymer ?
#
loop_
_entity_poly.entity_id
_entity_poly.type
_entity_poly.pdbx_seq_one_letter_code
_entity_poly.pdbx_strand_id
1 'polypeptide(L)'
;MNYLGWLVISLVAVVVLSFITRSKNSKEMDRNRRALLAGELNDRQIANAYRKLDTYRESKFYAVIAYGFFYQQYFEKANEDYVLFKAEMQKRELFKQYPY
;
A
#
# COMPACT_ATOMS: atom_id res chain seq x y z
N MET A 1 34.31 11.73 19.40
CA MET A 1 32.98 11.97 18.80
C MET A 1 32.26 10.63 18.74
N ASN A 2 31.13 10.49 19.44
CA ASN A 2 30.53 9.18 19.71
C ASN A 2 29.69 8.69 18.52
N TYR A 3 30.22 7.72 17.78
CA TYR A 3 29.52 7.01 16.69
C TYR A 3 28.15 6.45 17.10
N LEU A 4 27.99 6.11 18.39
CA LEU A 4 26.73 5.70 18.99
C LEU A 4 25.63 6.77 18.89
N GLY A 5 25.97 8.05 19.02
CA GLY A 5 24.99 9.15 18.89
C GLY A 5 24.47 9.30 17.45
N TRP A 6 25.36 9.18 16.47
CA TRP A 6 25.00 9.22 15.05
C TRP A 6 24.14 8.03 14.64
N LEU A 7 24.44 6.83 15.13
CA LEU A 7 23.64 5.64 14.87
C LEU A 7 22.20 5.79 15.38
N VAL A 8 22.01 6.33 16.59
CA VAL A 8 20.67 6.57 17.14
C VAL A 8 19.91 7.61 16.31
N ILE A 9 20.55 8.71 15.92
CA ILE A 9 19.92 9.75 15.08
C ILE A 9 19.51 9.18 13.72
N SER A 10 20.38 8.41 13.06
CA SER A 10 20.07 7.75 11.79
C SER A 10 18.92 6.75 11.94
N LEU A 11 18.89 5.97 13.02
CA LEU A 11 17.81 5.02 13.29
C LEU A 11 16.46 5.75 13.46
N VAL A 12 16.43 6.83 14.24
CA VAL A 12 15.22 7.65 14.44
C VAL A 12 14.77 8.29 13.12
N ALA A 13 15.69 8.80 12.31
CA ALA A 13 15.37 9.37 11.00
C ALA A 13 14.73 8.34 10.06
N VAL A 14 15.23 7.10 10.04
CA VAL A 14 14.64 6.01 9.24
C VAL A 14 13.23 5.66 9.71
N VAL A 15 13.00 5.62 11.03
CA VAL A 15 11.65 5.35 11.58
C VAL A 15 10.67 6.46 11.22
N VAL A 16 11.08 7.72 11.36
CA VAL A 16 10.24 8.88 11.00
C VAL A 16 9.94 8.91 9.51
N LEU A 17 10.93 8.68 8.64
CA LEU A 17 10.73 8.62 7.19
C LEU A 17 9.78 7.48 6.79
N SER A 18 9.91 6.32 7.44
CA SER A 18 9.01 5.18 7.23
C SER A 18 7.57 5.54 7.61
N PHE A 19 7.38 6.26 8.72
CA PHE A 19 6.08 6.72 9.18
C PHE A 19 5.44 7.76 8.23
N ILE A 20 6.23 8.74 7.76
CA ILE A 20 5.76 9.76 6.80
C ILE A 20 5.32 9.11 5.48
N THR A 21 6.15 8.21 4.94
CA THR A 21 5.87 7.50 3.68
C THR A 21 4.59 6.67 3.79
N ARG A 22 4.40 5.99 4.92
CA ARG A 22 3.20 5.20 5.21
C ARG A 22 1.93 6.05 5.31
N SER A 23 2.00 7.20 5.96
CA SER A 23 0.86 8.12 6.07
C SER A 23 0.43 8.65 4.70
N LYS A 24 1.38 8.97 3.81
CA LYS A 24 1.09 9.38 2.44
C LYS A 24 0.44 8.27 1.62
N ASN A 25 0.98 7.06 1.69
CA ASN A 25 0.44 5.90 0.96
C ASN A 25 -0.98 5.56 1.40
N SER A 26 -1.29 5.64 2.70
CA SER A 26 -2.65 5.40 3.20
C SER A 26 -3.65 6.43 2.66
N LYS A 27 -3.27 7.72 2.63
CA LYS A 27 -4.13 8.78 2.09
C LYS A 27 -4.36 8.66 0.59
N GLU A 28 -3.31 8.28 -0.16
CA GLU A 28 -3.41 8.00 -1.60
C GLU A 28 -4.35 6.83 -1.85
N MET A 29 -4.25 5.74 -1.07
CA MET A 29 -5.12 4.58 -1.22
C MET A 29 -6.58 4.90 -0.85
N ASP A 30 -6.82 5.63 0.24
CA ASP A 30 -8.18 6.06 0.60
C ASP A 30 -8.80 6.99 -0.45
N ARG A 31 -8.00 7.88 -1.06
CA ARG A 31 -8.44 8.72 -2.20
C ARG A 31 -8.75 7.86 -3.43
N ASN A 32 -7.87 6.93 -3.78
CA ASN A 32 -8.09 6.03 -4.92
C ASN A 32 -9.33 5.16 -4.70
N ARG A 33 -9.55 4.64 -3.48
CA ARG A 33 -10.76 3.89 -3.12
C ARG A 33 -12.02 4.72 -3.32
N ARG A 34 -12.03 5.97 -2.85
CA ARG A 34 -13.17 6.88 -3.06
C ARG A 34 -13.39 7.18 -4.55
N ALA A 35 -12.33 7.46 -5.29
CA ALA A 35 -12.39 7.70 -6.74
C ALA A 35 -12.85 6.45 -7.51
N LEU A 36 -12.49 5.24 -7.05
CA LEU A 36 -12.95 3.97 -7.61
C LEU A 36 -14.46 3.83 -7.46
N LEU A 37 -14.97 4.08 -6.25
CA LEU A 37 -16.39 4.01 -5.94
C LEU A 37 -17.20 5.08 -6.67
N ALA A 38 -16.60 6.24 -6.95
CA ALA A 38 -17.18 7.29 -7.78
C ALA A 38 -17.07 7.01 -9.29
N GLY A 39 -16.31 5.99 -9.71
CA GLY A 39 -16.07 5.66 -11.12
C GLY A 39 -15.08 6.57 -11.84
N GLU A 40 -14.36 7.43 -11.12
CA GLU A 40 -13.47 8.47 -11.68
C GLU A 40 -12.05 7.96 -11.99
N LEU A 41 -11.73 6.72 -11.62
CA LEU A 41 -10.42 6.14 -11.90
C LEU A 41 -10.32 5.62 -13.34
N ASN A 42 -9.22 6.00 -13.99
CA ASN A 42 -8.82 5.46 -15.28
C ASN A 42 -8.20 4.05 -15.12
N ASP A 43 -8.32 3.23 -16.14
CA ASP A 43 -7.89 1.83 -16.19
C ASP A 43 -6.42 1.64 -15.80
N ARG A 44 -5.53 2.56 -16.22
CA ARG A 44 -4.11 2.57 -15.77
C ARG A 44 -3.96 2.74 -14.26
N GLN A 45 -4.77 3.60 -13.66
CA GLN A 45 -4.71 3.87 -12.22
C GLN A 45 -5.27 2.69 -11.43
N ILE A 46 -6.32 2.05 -11.92
CA ILE A 46 -6.89 0.82 -11.35
C ILE A 46 -5.85 -0.31 -11.39
N ALA A 47 -5.22 -0.54 -12.55
CA ALA A 47 -4.19 -1.57 -12.69
C ALA A 47 -2.97 -1.32 -11.79
N ASN A 48 -2.51 -0.07 -11.69
CA ASN A 48 -1.40 0.28 -10.81
C ASN A 48 -1.74 0.10 -9.32
N ALA A 49 -2.95 0.48 -8.89
CA ALA A 49 -3.41 0.29 -7.53
C ALA A 49 -3.54 -1.21 -7.19
N TYR A 50 -4.15 -1.99 -8.09
CA TYR A 50 -4.22 -3.45 -7.97
C TYR A 50 -2.84 -4.07 -7.81
N ARG A 51 -1.88 -3.70 -8.68
CA ARG A 51 -0.51 -4.22 -8.62
C ARG A 51 0.19 -3.87 -7.32
N LYS A 52 0.07 -2.62 -6.85
CA LYS A 52 0.63 -2.22 -5.54
C LYS A 52 0.08 -3.13 -4.44
N LEU A 53 -1.25 -3.33 -4.39
CA LEU A 53 -1.90 -4.16 -3.38
C LEU A 53 -1.49 -5.63 -3.47
N ASP A 54 -1.35 -6.17 -4.67
CA ASP A 54 -0.91 -7.55 -4.90
C ASP A 54 0.53 -7.77 -4.41
N THR A 55 1.44 -6.85 -4.72
CA THR A 55 2.82 -6.87 -4.20
C THR A 55 2.86 -6.75 -2.67
N TYR A 56 2.02 -5.89 -2.07
CA TYR A 56 1.90 -5.78 -0.61
C TYR A 56 1.38 -7.06 0.04
N ARG A 57 0.47 -7.78 -0.64
CA ARG A 57 -0.10 -9.04 -0.15
C ARG A 57 0.90 -10.19 -0.20
N GLU A 58 1.84 -10.20 -1.15
CA GLU A 58 2.94 -11.19 -1.18
C GLU A 58 4.03 -10.86 -0.15
N SER A 59 4.34 -9.58 0.04
CA SER A 59 5.39 -9.10 0.95
C SER A 59 4.96 -9.03 2.43
N LYS A 60 4.14 -9.98 2.88
CA LYS A 60 3.63 -10.10 4.26
C LYS A 60 4.70 -9.93 5.33
N PHE A 61 5.91 -10.42 5.07
CA PHE A 61 7.03 -10.37 6.00
C PHE A 61 7.46 -8.93 6.36
N TYR A 62 7.49 -8.02 5.36
CA TYR A 62 7.82 -6.60 5.59
C TYR A 62 6.70 -5.88 6.34
N ALA A 63 5.45 -6.25 6.08
CA ALA A 63 4.31 -5.70 6.78
C ALA A 63 4.30 -6.11 8.27
N VAL A 64 4.66 -7.35 8.61
CA VAL A 64 4.75 -7.78 10.02
C VAL A 64 5.80 -6.96 10.79
N ILE A 65 7.00 -6.79 10.22
CA ILE A 65 8.10 -6.06 10.88
C ILE A 65 7.76 -4.56 11.02
N ALA A 66 7.17 -3.95 10.00
CA ALA A 66 6.89 -2.52 10.01
C ALA A 66 5.60 -2.15 10.79
N TYR A 67 4.67 -3.09 11.00
CA TYR A 67 3.36 -2.80 11.58
C TYR A 67 3.17 -3.40 12.98
N GLY A 68 3.98 -4.38 13.39
CA GLY A 68 3.92 -4.98 14.73
C GLY A 68 2.49 -5.39 15.10
N PHE A 69 1.99 -4.88 16.22
CA PHE A 69 0.64 -5.17 16.73
C PHE A 69 -0.51 -4.71 15.82
N PHE A 70 -0.30 -3.69 14.99
CA PHE A 70 -1.33 -3.19 14.05
C PHE A 70 -1.33 -3.91 12.70
N TYR A 71 -0.49 -4.95 12.54
CA TYR A 71 -0.38 -5.71 11.30
C TYR A 71 -1.72 -6.26 10.84
N GLN A 72 -2.51 -6.82 11.76
CA GLN A 72 -3.77 -7.48 11.41
C GLN A 72 -4.78 -6.50 10.80
N GLN A 73 -5.02 -5.35 11.43
CA GLN A 73 -5.95 -4.33 10.92
C GLN A 73 -5.51 -3.78 9.56
N TYR A 74 -4.21 -3.56 9.38
CA TYR A 74 -3.69 -3.08 8.09
C TYR A 74 -3.75 -4.13 7.00
N PHE A 75 -3.49 -5.39 7.33
CA PHE A 75 -3.60 -6.49 6.38
C PHE A 75 -5.04 -6.73 5.97
N GLU A 76 -6.00 -6.69 6.90
CA GLU A 76 -7.44 -6.75 6.63
C GLU A 76 -7.87 -5.64 5.68
N LYS A 77 -7.54 -4.38 5.99
CA LYS A 77 -7.87 -3.23 5.13
C LYS A 77 -7.25 -3.34 3.74
N ALA A 78 -5.97 -3.71 3.65
CA ALA A 78 -5.29 -3.89 2.36
C ALA A 78 -5.92 -5.03 1.53
N ASN A 79 -6.40 -6.08 2.19
CA ASN A 79 -7.06 -7.20 1.53
C ASN A 79 -8.47 -6.84 1.06
N GLU A 80 -9.22 -6.03 1.82
CA GLU A 80 -10.49 -5.45 1.37
C GLU A 80 -10.32 -4.59 0.11
N ASP A 81 -9.33 -3.69 0.13
CA ASP A 81 -9.00 -2.87 -1.04
C ASP A 81 -8.57 -3.75 -2.22
N TYR A 82 -7.75 -4.78 -1.99
CA TYR A 82 -7.35 -5.73 -3.04
C TYR A 82 -8.56 -6.38 -3.72
N VAL A 83 -9.53 -6.89 -2.94
CA VAL A 83 -10.73 -7.52 -3.48
C VAL A 83 -11.56 -6.52 -4.30
N LEU A 84 -11.69 -5.29 -3.81
CA LEU A 84 -12.41 -4.22 -4.51
C LEU A 84 -11.77 -3.88 -5.86
N PHE A 85 -10.46 -3.64 -5.88
CA PHE A 85 -9.73 -3.32 -7.11
C PHE A 85 -9.67 -4.52 -8.07
N LYS A 86 -9.58 -5.74 -7.55
CA LYS A 86 -9.66 -6.98 -8.35
C LYS A 86 -11.01 -7.09 -9.06
N ALA A 87 -12.11 -6.85 -8.34
CA ALA A 87 -13.45 -6.90 -8.91
C ALA A 87 -13.62 -5.86 -10.05
N GLU A 88 -13.10 -4.64 -9.87
CA GLU A 88 -13.16 -3.62 -10.92
C GLU A 88 -12.28 -3.97 -12.13
N MET A 89 -11.08 -4.53 -11.91
CA MET A 89 -10.23 -5.06 -12.98
C MET A 89 -10.93 -6.18 -13.77
N GLN A 90 -11.73 -7.04 -13.11
CA GLN A 90 -12.48 -8.11 -13.76
C GLN A 90 -13.63 -7.54 -14.58
N LYS A 91 -14.38 -6.61 -13.99
CA LYS A 91 -15.53 -5.94 -14.63
C LYS A 91 -15.14 -5.22 -15.92
N ARG A 92 -13.95 -4.60 -15.93
CA ARG A 92 -13.42 -3.85 -17.09
C ARG A 92 -12.50 -4.69 -18.00
N GLU A 93 -12.41 -6.00 -17.75
CA GLU A 93 -11.54 -6.94 -18.48
C GLU A 93 -10.05 -6.52 -18.57
N LEU A 94 -9.58 -5.73 -17.58
CA LEU A 94 -8.26 -5.12 -17.59
C LEU A 94 -7.11 -6.12 -17.41
N PHE A 95 -7.40 -7.33 -16.96
CA PHE A 95 -6.42 -8.42 -16.90
C PHE A 95 -5.86 -8.80 -18.28
N LYS A 96 -6.64 -8.61 -19.35
CA LYS A 96 -6.17 -8.87 -20.73
C LYS A 96 -5.20 -7.78 -21.21
N GLN A 97 -5.45 -6.54 -20.79
CA GLN A 97 -4.70 -5.36 -21.22
C GLN A 97 -3.45 -5.10 -20.37
N TYR A 98 -3.51 -5.51 -19.11
CA TYR A 98 -2.43 -5.47 -18.14
C TYR A 98 -2.22 -6.88 -17.57
N PRO A 99 -1.73 -7.84 -18.39
CA PRO A 99 -1.42 -9.18 -17.92
C PRO A 99 -0.20 -9.12 -17.01
N TYR A 100 -0.37 -9.59 -15.79
CA TYR A 100 0.69 -9.80 -14.82
C TYR A 100 0.58 -11.23 -14.32
#